data_AF-A0A7J9BK72-F1
#
_entry.id   AF-A0A7J9BK72-F1
#
_cell.length_a   1.000
_cell.length_b   1.000
_cell.length_c   1.000
_cell.angle_alpha   90.00
_cell.angle_beta   90.00
_cell.angle_gamma   90.00
#
_symmetry.space_group_name_H-M   'P 1'
#
loop_
_entity.id
_entity.type
_entity.pdbx_description
1 polymer ?
#
loop_
_entity_poly.entity_id
_entity_poly.type
_entity_poly.pdbx_seq_one_letter_code
_entity_poly.pdbx_strand_id
1 'polypeptide(L)'
;MQRQAVPLSRSEKCIIGTGLERQVALDSEVLAIADHEGKIISINTDKIILSSNGDALGIPLVMYQHSNKNTCMHQTAWVWRGKCIKKGKLLVDGATTVGGELTLGKNVETGDILVAKLTPQVVKESSYAPEDISLLRAILGIQKREIKVGDKVARRHGSKGIISKILPRQDMPYLQDGRPADMIFSPLGVPSRMNVGQLFECLLGLAGSLLDRHYRIAPFDERYE
;
A
#
# COMPACT_ATOMS: atom_id res chain seq x y z
N MET A 1 -14.20 1.53 -7.54
CA MET A 1 -13.55 0.34 -6.94
C MET A 1 -12.69 0.69 -5.74
N GLN A 2 -11.89 1.75 -5.81
CA GLN A 2 -10.96 2.15 -4.74
C GLN A 2 -11.62 2.33 -3.35
N ARG A 3 -12.85 2.86 -3.27
CA ARG A 3 -13.62 2.97 -1.99
C ARG A 3 -13.99 1.63 -1.33
N GLN A 4 -13.82 0.51 -2.03
CA GLN A 4 -14.05 -0.85 -1.55
C GLN A 4 -12.74 -1.57 -1.23
N ALA A 5 -11.58 -0.91 -1.39
CA ALA A 5 -10.30 -1.50 -1.06
C ALA A 5 -10.23 -1.78 0.45
N VAL A 6 -9.63 -2.92 0.79
CA VAL A 6 -9.41 -3.36 2.16
C VAL A 6 -7.96 -3.05 2.53
N PRO A 7 -7.68 -2.46 3.71
CA PRO A 7 -6.31 -2.23 4.15
C PRO A 7 -5.49 -3.52 4.14
N LEU A 8 -4.29 -3.47 3.55
CA LEU A 8 -3.37 -4.59 3.51
C LEU A 8 -2.40 -4.49 4.68
N SER A 9 -1.97 -5.63 5.21
CA SER A 9 -0.90 -5.66 6.24
C SER A 9 0.42 -5.10 5.72
N ARG A 10 0.65 -5.16 4.40
CA ARG A 10 1.78 -4.52 3.70
C ARG A 10 1.22 -3.91 2.43
N SER A 11 1.07 -2.59 2.43
CA SER A 11 0.72 -1.80 1.26
C SER A 11 1.97 -1.18 0.65
N GLU A 12 1.90 -0.83 -0.63
CA GLU A 12 2.99 -0.18 -1.35
C GLU A 12 2.49 1.08 -2.06
N LYS A 13 3.38 2.06 -2.19
CA LYS A 13 3.17 3.22 -3.05
C LYS A 13 3.04 2.75 -4.48
N CYS A 14 2.07 3.28 -5.22
CA CYS A 14 1.95 2.94 -6.63
C CYS A 14 3.19 3.40 -7.40
N ILE A 15 3.69 2.57 -8.32
CA ILE A 15 4.81 2.94 -9.22
C ILE A 15 4.41 4.13 -10.09
N ILE A 16 3.17 4.14 -10.58
CA ILE A 16 2.61 5.26 -11.34
C ILE A 16 1.46 5.84 -10.53
N GLY A 17 1.59 7.08 -10.10
CA GLY A 17 0.54 7.83 -9.40
C GLY A 17 -0.03 8.96 -10.25
N THR A 18 -1.09 9.58 -9.76
CA THR A 18 -1.65 10.82 -10.35
C THR A 18 -1.08 12.09 -9.71
N GLY A 19 -0.42 11.95 -8.57
CA GLY A 19 0.05 13.06 -7.74
C GLY A 19 -0.99 13.50 -6.68
N LEU A 20 -2.22 13.00 -6.75
CA LEU A 20 -3.27 13.31 -5.78
C LEU A 20 -3.18 12.44 -4.51
N GLU A 21 -2.38 11.37 -4.52
CA GLU A 21 -2.30 10.40 -3.43
C GLU A 21 -1.91 11.03 -2.09
N ARG A 22 -1.03 12.03 -2.12
CA ARG A 22 -0.61 12.77 -0.93
C ARG A 22 -1.73 13.65 -0.38
N GLN A 23 -2.39 14.41 -1.26
CA GLN A 23 -3.47 15.31 -0.86
C GLN A 23 -4.63 14.51 -0.26
N VAL A 24 -5.02 13.41 -0.90
CA VAL A 24 -6.08 12.52 -0.38
C VAL A 24 -5.71 11.93 0.98
N ALA A 25 -4.45 11.56 1.20
CA ALA A 25 -4.01 11.05 2.49
C ALA A 25 -4.05 12.14 3.59
N LEU A 26 -3.65 13.37 3.27
CA LEU A 26 -3.72 14.52 4.19
C LEU A 26 -5.17 14.85 4.56
N ASP A 27 -6.04 14.97 3.56
CA ASP A 27 -7.45 15.35 3.73
C ASP A 27 -8.27 14.24 4.41
N SER A 28 -7.75 13.01 4.47
CA SER A 28 -8.41 11.89 5.15
C SER A 28 -8.26 11.90 6.67
N GLU A 29 -7.37 12.74 7.21
CA GLU A 29 -7.03 12.80 8.65
C GLU A 29 -6.52 11.47 9.25
N VAL A 30 -6.19 10.49 8.40
CA VAL A 30 -5.64 9.20 8.83
C VAL A 30 -4.17 9.33 9.26
N LEU A 31 -3.47 10.36 8.78
CA LEU A 31 -2.08 10.68 9.08
C LEU A 31 -1.99 11.56 10.33
N ALA A 32 -0.91 11.41 11.11
CA ALA A 32 -0.55 12.41 12.11
C ALA A 32 0.64 13.26 11.62
N ILE A 33 0.45 14.57 11.63
CA ILE A 33 1.43 15.57 11.22
C ILE A 33 1.86 16.35 12.46
N ALA A 34 3.11 16.80 12.51
CA ALA A 34 3.59 17.63 13.59
C ALA A 34 3.01 19.05 13.51
N ASP A 35 2.19 19.44 14.48
CA ASP A 35 1.66 20.81 14.59
C ASP A 35 2.71 21.81 15.10
N HIS A 36 3.67 21.31 15.88
CA HIS A 36 4.75 22.09 16.47
C HIS A 36 6.10 21.47 16.14
N GLU A 37 7.12 22.32 16.08
CA GLU A 37 8.50 21.84 16.02
C GLU A 37 8.95 21.34 17.39
N GLY A 38 9.77 20.30 17.41
CA GLY A 38 10.17 19.69 18.67
C GLY A 38 11.02 18.44 18.53
N LYS A 39 11.45 17.91 19.66
CA LYS A 39 12.26 16.69 19.74
C LYS A 39 11.45 15.53 20.27
N ILE A 40 11.55 14.37 19.62
CA ILE A 40 10.84 13.17 20.08
C ILE A 40 11.51 12.62 21.33
N ILE A 41 10.78 12.59 22.44
CA ILE A 41 11.26 12.10 23.74
C ILE A 41 11.17 10.59 23.81
N SER A 42 10.01 10.04 23.46
CA SER A 42 9.73 8.61 23.45
C SER A 42 8.60 8.29 22.47
N ILE A 43 8.58 7.03 22.04
CA ILE A 43 7.53 6.47 21.17
C ILE A 43 7.01 5.28 21.94
N ASN A 44 5.78 5.39 22.44
CA ASN A 44 5.07 4.29 23.06
C ASN A 44 4.15 3.64 22.03
N THR A 45 3.55 2.51 22.41
CA THR A 45 2.56 1.81 21.59
C THR A 45 1.32 2.67 21.35
N ASP A 46 0.88 3.41 22.35
CA ASP A 46 -0.38 4.19 22.36
C ASP A 46 -0.21 5.67 22.03
N LYS A 47 1.02 6.22 22.12
CA LYS A 47 1.27 7.64 21.89
C LYS A 47 2.73 7.96 21.55
N ILE A 48 2.93 9.07 20.85
CA ILE A 48 4.25 9.69 20.63
C ILE A 48 4.37 10.90 21.54
N ILE A 49 5.50 11.02 22.24
CA ILE A 49 5.77 12.17 23.12
C ILE A 49 6.79 13.09 22.43
N LEU A 50 6.36 14.32 22.14
CA LEU A 50 7.16 15.37 21.51
C LEU A 50 7.42 16.49 22.52
N SER A 51 8.68 16.89 22.69
CA SER A 51 9.06 18.08 23.46
C SER A 51 9.08 19.30 22.54
N SER A 52 8.25 20.30 22.83
CA SER A 52 8.20 21.59 22.12
C SER A 52 8.25 22.72 23.14
N ASN A 53 9.21 23.63 23.03
CA ASN A 53 9.35 24.83 23.89
C ASN A 53 9.34 24.56 25.41
N GLY A 54 9.77 23.38 25.85
CA GLY A 54 9.78 22.98 27.27
C GLY A 54 8.57 22.15 27.69
N ASP A 55 7.49 22.15 26.91
CA ASP A 55 6.30 21.34 27.16
C ASP A 55 6.37 19.99 26.43
N ALA A 56 5.74 18.97 27.02
CA ALA A 56 5.62 17.65 26.43
C ALA A 56 4.21 17.45 25.84
N LEU A 57 4.12 17.37 24.51
CA LEU A 57 2.90 17.08 23.78
C LEU A 57 2.79 15.58 23.50
N GLY A 58 1.68 14.97 23.93
CA GLY A 58 1.36 13.57 23.62
C GLY A 58 0.44 13.48 22.41
N ILE A 59 0.87 12.81 21.35
CA ILE A 59 0.06 12.54 20.16
C ILE A 59 -0.45 11.10 20.28
N PRO A 60 -1.75 10.86 20.49
CA PRO A 60 -2.30 9.51 20.60
C PRO A 60 -2.23 8.77 19.26
N LEU A 61 -1.99 7.46 19.33
CA LEU A 61 -1.94 6.54 18.19
C LEU A 61 -3.12 5.57 18.22
N VAL A 62 -3.71 5.34 17.06
CA VAL A 62 -4.74 4.32 16.88
C VAL A 62 -4.09 2.96 16.67
N MET A 63 -4.23 2.07 17.64
CA MET A 63 -3.65 0.71 17.59
C MET A 63 -4.74 -0.34 17.48
N TYR A 64 -4.73 -1.08 16.36
CA TYR A 64 -5.52 -2.30 16.17
C TYR A 64 -7.02 -2.17 16.49
N GLN A 65 -7.62 -1.05 16.11
CA GLN A 65 -9.06 -0.81 16.30
C GLN A 65 -9.87 -1.37 15.12
N HIS A 66 -11.13 -1.74 15.36
CA HIS A 66 -12.05 -2.18 14.32
C HIS A 66 -12.78 -0.99 13.69
N SER A 67 -12.86 -0.98 12.35
CA SER A 67 -13.74 -0.06 11.62
C SER A 67 -15.18 -0.56 11.59
N ASN A 68 -16.12 0.31 11.21
CA ASN A 68 -17.52 -0.06 10.99
C ASN A 68 -17.71 -1.15 9.91
N LYS A 69 -16.72 -1.34 9.03
CA LYS A 69 -16.70 -2.39 8.01
C LYS A 69 -15.87 -3.61 8.43
N ASN A 70 -15.56 -3.71 9.72
CA ASN A 70 -14.74 -4.75 10.33
C ASN A 70 -13.35 -4.91 9.68
N THR A 71 -12.74 -3.79 9.28
CA THR A 71 -11.34 -3.73 8.86
C THR A 71 -10.46 -3.20 9.98
N CYS A 72 -9.17 -3.56 9.98
CA CYS A 72 -8.23 -3.09 10.99
C CYS A 72 -7.80 -1.64 10.71
N MET A 73 -7.91 -0.78 11.71
CA MET A 73 -7.35 0.56 11.76
C MET A 73 -6.12 0.53 12.66
N HIS A 74 -4.96 0.83 12.08
CA HIS A 74 -3.68 0.83 12.76
C HIS A 74 -2.82 1.95 12.21
N GLN A 75 -2.13 2.62 13.12
CA GLN A 75 -1.19 3.69 12.84
C GLN A 75 0.23 3.27 13.18
N THR A 76 1.16 3.58 12.28
CA THR A 76 2.58 3.25 12.40
C THR A 76 3.40 4.54 12.41
N ALA A 77 4.21 4.72 13.45
CA ALA A 77 5.08 5.88 13.59
C ALA A 77 6.32 5.75 12.67
N TRP A 78 6.64 6.82 11.93
CA TRP A 78 7.79 6.91 11.00
C TRP A 78 8.96 7.73 11.56
N VAL A 79 9.07 7.75 12.87
CA VAL A 79 10.03 8.60 13.57
C VAL A 79 10.81 7.83 14.61
N TRP A 80 11.95 8.38 15.01
CA TRP A 80 12.87 7.76 15.95
C TRP A 80 13.07 8.66 17.16
N ARG A 81 13.31 8.05 18.32
CA ARG A 81 13.63 8.79 19.55
C ARG A 81 14.82 9.73 19.32
N GLY A 82 14.73 10.94 19.86
CA GLY A 82 15.79 11.94 19.79
C GLY A 82 15.84 12.75 18.49
N LYS A 83 15.02 12.42 17.48
CA LYS A 83 14.97 13.18 16.22
C LYS A 83 14.23 14.50 16.41
N CYS A 84 14.78 15.59 15.87
CA CYS A 84 14.11 16.88 15.78
C CYS A 84 13.18 16.91 14.55
N ILE A 85 11.96 17.38 14.77
CA ILE A 85 10.88 17.43 13.81
C ILE A 85 10.47 18.90 13.64
N LYS A 86 10.27 19.31 12.39
CA LYS A 86 9.71 20.63 12.06
C LYS A 86 8.20 20.53 11.94
N LYS A 87 7.50 21.64 12.19
CA LYS A 87 6.07 21.77 11.89
C LYS A 87 5.77 21.33 10.45
N GLY A 88 4.67 20.59 10.26
CA GLY A 88 4.22 20.07 8.97
C GLY A 88 4.89 18.76 8.54
N LYS A 89 5.79 18.18 9.34
CA LYS A 89 6.42 16.90 9.03
C LYS A 89 5.52 15.73 9.43
N LEU A 90 5.47 14.72 8.57
CA LEU A 90 4.77 13.46 8.84
C LEU A 90 5.40 12.73 10.02
N LEU A 91 4.56 12.34 10.97
CA LEU A 91 4.95 11.55 12.14
C LEU A 91 4.45 10.11 12.03
N VAL A 92 3.24 9.94 11.52
CA VAL A 92 2.48 8.68 11.59
C VAL A 92 1.76 8.44 10.27
N ASP A 93 1.89 7.22 9.75
CA ASP A 93 1.03 6.69 8.70
C ASP A 93 -0.11 5.86 9.30
N GLY A 94 -1.26 5.82 8.63
CA GLY A 94 -2.30 4.83 8.93
C GLY A 94 -2.27 3.60 8.03
N ALA A 95 -3.25 2.72 8.23
CA ALA A 95 -3.32 1.39 7.62
C ALA A 95 -3.40 1.37 6.08
N THR A 96 -3.70 2.51 5.44
CA THR A 96 -3.80 2.67 3.98
C THR A 96 -2.89 3.76 3.45
N THR A 97 -1.81 4.09 4.16
CA THR A 97 -0.86 5.11 3.75
C THR A 97 0.57 4.65 3.99
N VAL A 98 1.48 5.04 3.10
CA VAL A 98 2.91 4.82 3.25
C VAL A 98 3.62 6.11 2.89
N GLY A 99 4.50 6.59 3.77
CA GLY A 99 5.24 7.84 3.61
C GLY A 99 4.33 9.03 3.25
N GLY A 100 3.15 9.11 3.87
CA GLY A 100 2.19 10.21 3.69
C GLY A 100 1.43 10.19 2.37
N GLU A 101 1.46 9.08 1.63
CA GLU A 101 0.70 8.90 0.39
C GLU A 101 -0.30 7.77 0.52
N LEU A 102 -1.45 7.90 -0.15
CA LEU A 102 -2.48 6.88 -0.20
C LEU A 102 -1.98 5.59 -0.87
N THR A 103 -2.13 4.47 -0.16
CA THR A 103 -1.78 3.12 -0.64
C THR A 103 -2.93 2.14 -0.38
N LEU A 104 -3.67 1.80 -1.43
CA LEU A 104 -4.84 0.91 -1.34
C LEU A 104 -4.58 -0.53 -1.81
N GLY A 105 -3.32 -0.84 -2.13
CA GLY A 105 -2.95 -2.11 -2.75
C GLY A 105 -1.45 -2.35 -2.73
N LYS A 106 -1.02 -3.24 -3.62
CA LYS A 106 0.38 -3.64 -3.82
C LYS A 106 0.71 -3.59 -5.30
N ASN A 107 1.95 -3.27 -5.66
CA ASN A 107 2.39 -3.40 -7.04
C ASN A 107 2.64 -4.89 -7.32
N VAL A 108 2.19 -5.35 -8.49
CA VAL A 108 2.39 -6.73 -8.94
C VAL A 108 2.96 -6.70 -10.34
N GLU A 109 4.03 -7.46 -10.58
CA GLU A 109 4.59 -7.56 -11.91
C GLU A 109 3.65 -8.38 -12.80
N THR A 110 3.15 -7.73 -13.85
CA THR A 110 2.25 -8.36 -14.80
C THR A 110 3.06 -8.77 -16.02
N GLY A 111 3.06 -10.06 -16.35
CA GLY A 111 3.55 -10.56 -17.63
C GLY A 111 2.41 -10.56 -18.64
N ASP A 112 2.59 -9.89 -19.79
CA ASP A 112 1.64 -9.95 -20.90
C ASP A 112 1.76 -11.31 -21.63
N ILE A 113 1.23 -12.36 -21.01
CA ILE A 113 0.98 -13.66 -21.65
C ILE A 113 -0.42 -14.14 -21.24
N LEU A 114 -1.13 -14.78 -22.18
CA LEU A 114 -2.55 -15.11 -22.15
C LEU A 114 -2.99 -15.98 -20.95
N VAL A 115 -4.16 -15.61 -20.39
CA VAL A 115 -5.02 -16.31 -19.41
C VAL A 115 -4.62 -16.23 -17.93
N ALA A 116 -5.52 -15.61 -17.17
CA ALA A 116 -5.31 -15.18 -15.79
C ALA A 116 -5.13 -16.31 -14.77
N LYS A 117 -4.11 -16.16 -13.92
CA LYS A 117 -3.96 -16.95 -12.69
C LYS A 117 -2.98 -16.28 -11.72
N LEU A 118 -3.35 -16.17 -10.43
CA LEU A 118 -2.59 -15.42 -9.40
C LEU A 118 -1.58 -16.29 -8.66
N THR A 119 -0.54 -15.66 -8.10
CA THR A 119 0.26 -16.24 -7.01
C THR A 119 0.25 -15.31 -5.79
N PRO A 120 -0.03 -15.78 -4.57
CA PRO A 120 0.25 -15.04 -3.34
C PRO A 120 1.76 -14.87 -3.20
N GLN A 121 2.22 -13.67 -2.87
CA GLN A 121 3.58 -13.49 -2.37
C GLN A 121 3.67 -14.10 -0.96
N VAL A 122 3.94 -15.40 -0.87
CA VAL A 122 4.49 -15.99 0.35
C VAL A 122 5.99 -15.78 0.29
N VAL A 123 6.41 -14.57 0.63
CA VAL A 123 7.79 -14.35 1.05
C VAL A 123 7.90 -15.02 2.42
N LYS A 124 8.44 -16.25 2.47
CA LYS A 124 9.04 -16.78 3.70
C LYS A 124 10.34 -16.01 3.91
N GLU A 125 10.21 -14.81 4.46
CA GLU A 125 11.35 -14.10 5.02
C GLU A 125 11.53 -14.54 6.47
N SER A 126 12.76 -14.92 6.75
CA SER A 126 13.29 -15.26 8.06
C SER A 126 12.91 -14.24 9.13
N SER A 127 12.15 -14.72 10.11
CA SER A 127 12.35 -14.46 11.55
C SER A 127 12.69 -13.03 11.98
N TYR A 128 11.78 -12.08 11.73
CA TYR A 128 11.49 -10.98 12.67
C TYR A 128 10.02 -10.57 12.49
N ALA A 129 9.10 -11.52 12.67
CA ALA A 129 7.74 -11.11 13.06
C ALA A 129 7.86 -10.68 14.53
N PRO A 130 7.49 -9.45 14.91
CA PRO A 130 7.48 -9.10 16.32
C PRO A 130 6.52 -10.08 16.99
N GLU A 131 6.97 -10.69 18.09
CA GLU A 131 6.21 -11.65 18.90
C GLU A 131 4.80 -11.11 19.26
N ASP A 132 4.66 -9.78 19.22
CA ASP A 132 3.43 -9.01 19.25
C ASP A 132 2.31 -9.55 18.36
N ILE A 133 2.56 -9.97 17.10
CA ILE A 133 1.44 -10.32 16.21
C ILE A 133 0.71 -11.58 16.69
N SER A 134 1.43 -12.56 17.24
CA SER A 134 0.82 -13.81 17.74
C SER A 134 0.04 -13.59 19.03
N LEU A 135 0.57 -12.78 19.95
CA LEU A 135 -0.10 -12.38 21.19
C LEU A 135 -1.31 -11.46 20.92
N LEU A 136 -1.17 -10.47 20.03
CA LEU A 136 -2.26 -9.59 19.64
C LEU A 136 -3.37 -10.34 18.90
N ARG A 137 -3.06 -11.36 18.10
CA ARG A 137 -4.07 -12.25 17.51
C ARG A 137 -4.87 -13.02 18.57
N ALA A 138 -4.20 -13.51 19.60
CA ALA A 138 -4.82 -14.26 20.68
C ALA A 138 -5.67 -13.37 21.62
N ILE A 139 -5.21 -12.14 21.89
CA ILE A 139 -5.85 -11.22 22.84
C ILE A 139 -6.93 -10.35 22.18
N LEU A 140 -6.70 -9.85 20.96
CA LEU A 140 -7.65 -8.95 20.25
C LEU A 140 -8.52 -9.69 19.21
N GLY A 141 -8.33 -10.99 19.02
CA GLY A 141 -9.11 -11.78 18.06
C GLY A 141 -8.90 -11.39 16.58
N ILE A 142 -7.83 -10.66 16.27
CA ILE A 142 -7.52 -10.19 14.92
C ILE A 142 -7.08 -11.37 14.06
N GLN A 143 -7.78 -11.65 12.96
CA GLN A 143 -7.38 -12.72 12.04
C GLN A 143 -6.67 -12.13 10.82
N LYS A 144 -5.43 -12.57 10.57
CA LYS A 144 -4.76 -12.25 9.30
C LYS A 144 -5.37 -13.11 8.20
N ARG A 145 -5.98 -12.46 7.22
CA ARG A 145 -6.50 -13.12 6.02
C ARG A 145 -5.44 -13.16 4.93
N GLU A 146 -5.16 -14.35 4.42
CA GLU A 146 -4.38 -14.54 3.21
C GLU A 146 -5.29 -14.55 1.99
N ILE A 147 -4.72 -14.20 0.83
CA ILE A 147 -5.44 -14.17 -0.44
C ILE A 147 -5.76 -15.61 -0.89
N LYS A 148 -7.00 -15.85 -1.31
CA LYS A 148 -7.50 -17.18 -1.67
C LYS A 148 -8.24 -17.17 -3.00
N VAL A 149 -8.36 -18.34 -3.61
CA VAL A 149 -9.24 -18.56 -4.77
C VAL A 149 -10.66 -18.11 -4.40
N GLY A 150 -11.29 -17.33 -5.28
CA GLY A 150 -12.58 -16.69 -5.03
C GLY A 150 -12.51 -15.25 -4.54
N ASP A 151 -11.37 -14.77 -4.06
CA ASP A 151 -11.22 -13.35 -3.71
C ASP A 151 -11.26 -12.46 -4.97
N LYS A 152 -11.77 -11.23 -4.81
CA LYS A 152 -11.91 -10.26 -5.91
C LYS A 152 -10.75 -9.27 -5.88
N VAL A 153 -10.09 -9.12 -7.03
CA VAL A 153 -9.04 -8.13 -7.26
C VAL A 153 -9.49 -7.15 -8.35
N ALA A 154 -9.02 -5.91 -8.28
CA ALA A 154 -9.36 -4.89 -9.25
C ALA A 154 -8.22 -3.87 -9.44
N ARG A 155 -8.09 -3.37 -10.67
CA ARG A 155 -7.23 -2.21 -10.99
C ARG A 155 -8.06 -0.92 -11.03
N ARG A 156 -7.37 0.22 -11.06
CA ARG A 156 -7.99 1.55 -11.11
C ARG A 156 -8.73 1.85 -12.42
N HIS A 157 -8.32 1.25 -13.54
CA HIS A 157 -8.97 1.36 -14.86
C HIS A 157 -10.24 0.49 -15.02
N GLY A 158 -10.87 0.08 -13.92
CA GLY A 158 -12.15 -0.64 -13.95
C GLY A 158 -12.06 -2.15 -14.24
N SER A 159 -10.87 -2.67 -14.57
CA SER A 159 -10.62 -4.12 -14.68
C SER A 159 -10.80 -4.81 -13.33
N LYS A 160 -11.72 -5.76 -13.27
CA LYS A 160 -12.05 -6.57 -12.08
C LYS A 160 -11.92 -8.04 -12.46
N GLY A 161 -11.41 -8.84 -11.54
CA GLY A 161 -11.27 -10.28 -11.69
C GLY A 161 -11.49 -10.99 -10.35
N ILE A 162 -11.89 -12.25 -10.45
CA ILE A 162 -11.88 -13.17 -9.31
C ILE A 162 -10.66 -14.06 -9.48
N ILE A 163 -9.98 -14.36 -8.39
CA ILE A 163 -8.85 -15.30 -8.41
C ILE A 163 -9.39 -16.68 -8.76
N SER A 164 -9.03 -17.17 -9.94
CA SER A 164 -9.51 -18.45 -10.48
C SER A 164 -8.75 -19.63 -9.88
N LYS A 165 -7.43 -19.53 -9.75
CA LYS A 165 -6.56 -20.61 -9.28
C LYS A 165 -5.24 -19.96 -8.80
N ILE A 166 -4.47 -20.66 -7.96
CA ILE A 166 -3.14 -20.24 -7.50
C ILE A 166 -2.05 -21.18 -8.07
N LEU A 167 -0.92 -20.66 -8.57
CA LEU A 167 0.20 -21.47 -9.11
C LEU A 167 1.44 -21.44 -8.19
N PRO A 168 2.24 -22.52 -8.18
CA PRO A 168 3.64 -22.46 -7.77
C PRO A 168 4.46 -21.53 -8.68
N ARG A 169 5.53 -20.94 -8.14
CA ARG A 169 6.40 -20.02 -8.90
C ARG A 169 7.03 -20.66 -10.13
N GLN A 170 7.36 -21.97 -10.08
CA GLN A 170 7.96 -22.67 -11.22
C GLN A 170 7.05 -22.79 -12.44
N ASP A 171 5.73 -22.70 -12.23
CA ASP A 171 4.74 -22.85 -13.31
C ASP A 171 4.32 -21.48 -13.89
N MET A 172 4.82 -20.37 -13.32
CA MET A 172 4.52 -19.03 -13.80
C MET A 172 5.38 -18.70 -15.02
N PRO A 173 4.85 -17.92 -15.98
CA PRO A 173 5.66 -17.41 -17.07
C PRO A 173 6.81 -16.55 -16.56
N TYR A 174 7.97 -16.71 -17.18
CA TYR A 174 9.19 -15.98 -16.84
C TYR A 174 9.44 -14.84 -17.82
N LEU A 175 9.87 -13.71 -17.28
CA LEU A 175 10.40 -12.56 -18.01
C LEU A 175 11.79 -12.92 -18.59
N GLN A 176 12.28 -12.09 -19.51
CA GLN A 176 13.60 -12.28 -20.14
C GLN A 176 14.76 -12.25 -19.14
N ASP A 177 14.57 -11.59 -18.00
CA ASP A 177 15.52 -11.52 -16.89
C ASP A 177 15.43 -12.74 -15.93
N GLY A 178 14.57 -13.71 -16.23
CA GLY A 178 14.36 -14.91 -15.41
C GLY A 178 13.45 -14.71 -14.20
N ARG A 179 12.83 -13.53 -14.03
CA ARG A 179 11.84 -13.31 -12.96
C ARG A 179 10.47 -13.87 -13.34
N PRO A 180 9.79 -14.62 -12.45
CA PRO A 180 8.43 -15.08 -12.71
C PRO A 180 7.42 -13.93 -12.56
N ALA A 181 6.39 -13.90 -13.40
CA ALA A 181 5.27 -12.97 -13.24
C ALA A 181 4.49 -13.23 -11.93
N ASP A 182 3.93 -12.18 -11.31
CA ASP A 182 3.12 -12.30 -10.09
C ASP A 182 1.65 -12.60 -10.39
N MET A 183 1.13 -11.99 -11.45
CA MET A 183 -0.28 -12.09 -11.84
C MET A 183 -0.43 -12.03 -13.35
N ILE A 184 -1.31 -12.89 -13.86
CA ILE A 184 -1.68 -12.91 -15.28
C ILE A 184 -3.10 -12.37 -15.42
N PHE A 185 -3.37 -11.60 -16.48
CA PHE A 185 -4.70 -11.11 -16.84
C PHE A 185 -5.10 -11.55 -18.25
N SER A 186 -6.41 -11.66 -18.51
CA SER A 186 -6.90 -11.88 -19.88
C SER A 186 -6.86 -10.56 -20.67
N PRO A 187 -6.21 -10.51 -21.84
CA PRO A 187 -6.16 -9.28 -22.65
C PRO A 187 -7.50 -8.94 -23.30
N LEU A 188 -8.40 -9.92 -23.47
CA LEU A 188 -9.72 -9.71 -24.08
C LEU A 188 -10.56 -8.66 -23.34
N GLY A 189 -10.30 -8.50 -22.04
CA GLY A 189 -11.00 -7.51 -21.20
C GLY A 189 -10.58 -6.06 -21.45
N VAL A 190 -9.49 -5.82 -22.21
CA VAL A 190 -8.97 -4.47 -22.45
C VAL A 190 -9.59 -3.80 -23.68
N PRO A 191 -9.51 -4.38 -24.90
CA PRO A 191 -10.12 -3.79 -26.09
C PRO A 191 -11.63 -3.65 -25.96
N SER A 192 -12.30 -4.68 -25.44
CA SER A 192 -13.76 -4.71 -25.28
C SER A 192 -14.30 -3.64 -24.32
N ARG A 193 -13.47 -3.15 -23.38
CA ARG A 193 -13.84 -2.13 -22.40
C ARG A 193 -13.20 -0.77 -22.67
N MET A 194 -12.44 -0.65 -23.75
CA MET A 194 -11.75 0.58 -24.16
C MET A 194 -10.89 1.21 -23.04
N ASN A 195 -10.27 0.39 -22.18
CA ASN A 195 -9.49 0.87 -21.03
C ASN A 195 -7.98 0.82 -21.28
N VAL A 196 -7.57 1.35 -22.43
CA VAL A 196 -6.17 1.38 -22.93
C VAL A 196 -5.19 1.98 -21.92
N GLY A 197 -5.66 2.88 -21.03
CA GLY A 197 -4.88 3.40 -19.90
C GLY A 197 -4.19 2.32 -19.05
N GLN A 198 -4.79 1.12 -18.92
CA GLN A 198 -4.17 0.01 -18.21
C GLN A 198 -2.88 -0.49 -18.91
N LEU A 199 -2.83 -0.47 -20.25
CA LEU A 199 -1.63 -0.86 -21.00
C LEU A 199 -0.53 0.18 -20.83
N PHE A 200 -0.86 1.47 -20.93
CA PHE A 200 0.09 2.55 -20.66
C PHE A 200 0.64 2.48 -19.22
N GLU A 201 -0.22 2.18 -18.24
CA GLU A 201 0.20 1.93 -16.85
C GLU A 201 1.13 0.71 -16.75
N CYS A 202 0.85 -0.37 -17.47
CA CYS A 202 1.71 -1.57 -17.44
C CYS A 202 3.10 -1.28 -18.02
N LEU A 203 3.17 -0.63 -19.18
CA LEU A 203 4.43 -0.33 -19.88
C LEU A 203 5.32 0.60 -19.05
N LEU A 204 4.76 1.70 -18.55
CA LEU A 204 5.52 2.62 -17.70
C LEU A 204 5.84 2.00 -16.33
N GLY A 205 5.00 1.07 -15.85
CA GLY A 205 5.22 0.37 -14.59
C GLY A 205 6.39 -0.59 -14.69
N LEU A 206 6.52 -1.28 -15.82
CA LEU A 206 7.69 -2.10 -16.14
C LEU A 206 8.96 -1.25 -16.19
N ALA A 207 8.93 -0.11 -16.88
CA ALA A 207 10.05 0.83 -16.91
C ALA A 207 10.42 1.33 -15.50
N GLY A 208 9.42 1.67 -14.67
CA GLY A 208 9.63 2.08 -13.29
C GLY A 208 10.20 1.00 -12.39
N SER A 209 9.78 -0.26 -12.56
CA SER A 209 10.37 -1.41 -11.85
C SER A 209 11.85 -1.60 -12.21
N LEU A 210 12.18 -1.54 -13.50
CA LEU A 210 13.56 -1.71 -13.97
C LEU A 210 14.48 -0.54 -13.57
N LEU A 211 13.96 0.68 -13.50
CA LEU A 211 14.72 1.89 -13.18
C LEU A 211 14.69 2.27 -11.70
N ASP A 212 13.95 1.53 -10.87
CA ASP A 212 13.64 1.86 -9.47
C ASP A 212 13.11 3.30 -9.32
N ARG A 213 12.11 3.65 -10.14
CA ARG A 213 11.52 5.00 -10.18
C ARG A 213 10.01 4.96 -10.09
N HIS A 214 9.49 5.90 -9.32
CA HIS A 214 8.06 6.22 -9.29
C HIS A 214 7.76 7.41 -10.20
N TYR A 215 6.69 7.30 -10.96
CA TYR A 215 6.21 8.32 -11.89
C TYR A 215 4.89 8.92 -11.39
N ARG A 216 4.68 10.21 -11.69
CA ARG A 216 3.40 10.89 -11.48
C ARG A 216 2.92 11.43 -12.82
N ILE A 217 1.72 11.04 -13.22
CA ILE A 217 1.07 11.50 -14.44
C ILE A 217 -0.18 12.25 -14.05
N ALA A 218 -0.19 13.57 -14.29
CA ALA A 218 -1.38 14.37 -14.06
C ALA A 218 -2.51 13.90 -15.01
N PRO A 219 -3.76 13.79 -14.52
CA PRO A 219 -4.89 13.53 -15.41
C PRO A 219 -4.98 14.63 -16.47
N PHE A 220 -5.07 14.23 -17.74
CA PHE A 220 -5.22 15.15 -18.87
C PHE A 220 -4.09 16.19 -18.98
N ASP A 221 -2.82 15.76 -18.88
CA ASP A 221 -1.63 16.59 -19.15
C ASP A 221 -1.42 16.89 -20.66
N GLU A 222 -2.50 16.87 -21.44
CA GLU A 222 -2.47 17.27 -22.85
C GLU A 222 -2.27 18.79 -22.89
N ARG A 223 -1.00 19.21 -22.89
CA ARG A 223 -0.63 20.48 -23.50
C ARG A 223 -0.88 20.33 -24.99
N TYR A 224 -2.05 20.79 -25.42
CA TYR A 224 -2.27 21.13 -26.82
C TYR A 224 -1.36 22.32 -27.12
N GLU A 225 -0.16 22.04 -27.62
CA GLU A 225 0.64 23.03 -28.37
C GLU A 225 0.13 23.12 -29.81
#